data_AF-A0A952XIF8-F1
#
_entry.id   AF-A0A952XIF8-F1
#
_cell.length_a   1.000
_cell.length_b   1.000
_cell.length_c   1.000
_cell.angle_alpha   90.00
_cell.angle_beta   90.00
_cell.angle_gamma   90.00
#
_symmetry.space_group_name_H-M   'P 1'
#
loop_
_entity.id
_entity.type
_entity.pdbx_description
1 polymer ?
#
loop_
_entity_poly.entity_id
_entity_poly.type
_entity_poly.pdbx_seq_one_letter_code
_entity_poly.pdbx_strand_id
1 'polypeptide(L)'
;MAEPSFELYRLLVEEVRESKRARRELSNVFMTLNLAGVGALGFLARGAEGLDPTLFAWCAFALALVCVIWRTSNSYYTVLLAAKYRILYDIEAKLGLTALKAEYDAIQTKRSAMKWFTLERAMPLLFIVGYAVFFAVEAGGDHIDFFWTNVQAFFGGLLERVGAR
;
A
#
# COMPACT_ATOMS: atom_id res chain seq x y z
N MET A 1 -22.83 -35.59 13.35
CA MET A 1 -22.16 -34.46 14.01
C MET A 1 -21.34 -33.65 13.00
N ALA A 2 -21.95 -33.17 11.91
CA ALA A 2 -21.24 -32.52 10.79
C ALA A 2 -21.58 -31.02 10.62
N GLU A 3 -22.71 -30.54 11.15
CA GLU A 3 -23.16 -29.15 10.96
C GLU A 3 -22.23 -28.04 11.48
N PRO A 4 -21.64 -28.13 12.70
CA PRO A 4 -20.81 -27.02 13.20
C PRO A 4 -19.53 -26.80 12.38
N SER A 5 -19.07 -27.82 11.65
CA SER A 5 -17.87 -27.72 10.80
C SER A 5 -18.13 -26.98 9.49
N PHE A 6 -19.32 -27.12 8.91
CA PHE A 6 -19.70 -26.46 7.67
C PHE A 6 -20.04 -24.98 7.89
N GLU A 7 -20.74 -24.68 8.99
CA GLU A 7 -21.06 -23.30 9.36
C GLU A 7 -19.79 -22.49 9.66
N LEU A 8 -18.85 -23.07 10.43
CA LEU A 8 -17.55 -22.44 10.68
C LEU A 8 -16.78 -22.18 9.38
N TYR A 9 -16.75 -23.17 8.47
CA TYR A 9 -16.13 -23.01 7.17
C TYR A 9 -16.75 -21.86 6.37
N ARG A 10 -18.09 -21.78 6.32
CA ARG A 10 -18.81 -20.69 5.65
C ARG A 10 -18.44 -19.32 6.24
N LEU A 11 -18.43 -19.20 7.56
CA LEU A 11 -18.11 -17.95 8.25
C LEU A 11 -16.67 -17.50 7.95
N LEU A 12 -15.71 -18.43 7.90
CA LEU A 12 -14.32 -18.12 7.53
C LEU A 12 -14.20 -17.69 6.06
N VAL A 13 -14.96 -18.30 5.15
CA VAL A 13 -15.00 -17.88 3.74
C VAL A 13 -15.54 -16.44 3.62
N GLU A 14 -16.61 -16.12 4.35
CA GLU A 14 -17.20 -14.78 4.39
C GLU A 14 -16.20 -13.75 4.95
N GLU A 15 -15.52 -14.05 6.06
CA GLU A 15 -14.50 -13.18 6.66
C GLU A 15 -13.31 -12.92 5.70
N VAL A 16 -12.87 -13.94 4.96
CA VAL A 16 -11.81 -13.81 3.95
C VAL A 16 -12.26 -12.91 2.78
N ARG A 17 -13.53 -12.99 2.37
CA ARG A 17 -14.10 -12.11 1.33
C ARG A 17 -14.17 -10.66 1.81
N GLU A 18 -14.56 -10.44 3.06
CA GLU A 18 -14.55 -9.11 3.68
C GLU A 18 -13.14 -8.53 3.77
N SER A 19 -12.18 -9.34 4.23
CA SER A 19 -10.76 -8.94 4.29
C SER A 19 -10.22 -8.54 2.91
N LYS A 20 -10.60 -9.25 1.85
CA LYS A 20 -10.27 -8.88 0.46
C LYS A 20 -10.93 -7.56 0.04
N ARG A 21 -12.18 -7.34 0.43
CA ARG A 21 -12.91 -6.10 0.13
C ARG A 21 -12.26 -4.91 0.81
N ALA A 22 -11.93 -5.01 2.10
CA ALA A 22 -11.24 -3.98 2.87
C ALA A 22 -9.88 -3.61 2.24
N ARG A 23 -9.10 -4.61 1.78
CA ARG A 23 -7.84 -4.36 1.06
C ARG A 23 -8.05 -3.56 -0.23
N ARG A 24 -9.08 -3.88 -1.02
CA ARG A 24 -9.41 -3.16 -2.27
C ARG A 24 -9.85 -1.74 -1.99
N GLU A 25 -10.67 -1.56 -0.96
CA GLU A 25 -11.15 -0.24 -0.52
C GLU A 25 -9.99 0.65 -0.08
N LEU A 26 -9.08 0.15 0.77
CA LEU A 26 -7.85 0.85 1.15
C LEU A 26 -7.01 1.24 -0.05
N SER A 27 -6.81 0.31 -0.99
CA SER A 27 -6.07 0.60 -2.22
C SER A 27 -6.73 1.70 -3.06
N ASN A 28 -8.06 1.76 -3.08
CA ASN A 28 -8.79 2.80 -3.79
C ASN A 28 -8.63 4.16 -3.10
N VAL A 29 -8.71 4.20 -1.76
CA VAL A 29 -8.48 5.42 -0.97
C VAL A 29 -7.06 5.96 -1.17
N PHE A 30 -6.04 5.11 -1.17
CA PHE A 30 -4.67 5.56 -1.45
C PHE A 30 -4.50 6.06 -2.88
N MET A 31 -5.18 5.44 -3.85
CA MET A 31 -5.20 5.90 -5.23
C MET A 31 -5.79 7.30 -5.38
N THR A 32 -6.99 7.51 -4.84
CA THR A 32 -7.66 8.82 -4.92
C THR A 32 -6.88 9.90 -4.18
N LEU A 33 -6.31 9.58 -3.01
CA LEU A 33 -5.46 10.49 -2.25
C LEU A 33 -4.20 10.90 -3.03
N ASN A 34 -3.52 9.94 -3.66
CA ASN A 34 -2.34 10.26 -4.49
C ASN A 34 -2.72 11.05 -5.73
N LEU A 35 -3.82 10.72 -6.39
CA LEU A 35 -4.30 11.47 -7.55
C LEU A 35 -4.65 12.92 -7.19
N ALA A 36 -5.34 13.13 -6.06
CA ALA A 36 -5.63 14.46 -5.53
C ALA A 36 -4.34 15.21 -5.17
N GLY A 37 -3.37 14.51 -4.58
CA GLY A 37 -2.04 15.05 -4.25
C GLY A 37 -1.26 15.51 -5.48
N VAL A 38 -1.23 14.70 -6.54
CA VAL A 38 -0.62 15.08 -7.83
C VAL A 38 -1.33 16.28 -8.44
N GLY A 39 -2.66 16.32 -8.38
CA GLY A 39 -3.43 17.49 -8.84
C GLY A 39 -3.11 18.76 -8.06
N ALA A 40 -2.98 18.65 -6.73
CA ALA A 40 -2.56 19.76 -5.87
C ALA A 40 -1.13 20.22 -6.20
N LEU A 41 -0.17 19.30 -6.32
CA LEU A 41 1.21 19.63 -6.71
C LEU A 41 1.27 20.29 -8.09
N GLY A 42 0.50 19.80 -9.06
CA GLY A 42 0.43 20.40 -10.41
C GLY A 42 -0.17 21.80 -10.41
N PHE A 43 -1.14 22.09 -9.53
CA PHE A 43 -1.66 23.44 -9.33
C PHE A 43 -0.61 24.35 -8.68
N LEU A 44 0.08 23.87 -7.63
CA LEU A 44 1.10 24.64 -6.92
C LEU A 44 2.30 24.96 -7.83
N ALA A 45 2.74 24.01 -8.66
CA ALA A 45 3.82 24.20 -9.62
C ALA A 45 3.49 25.26 -10.70
N ARG A 46 2.20 25.44 -11.03
CA ARG A 46 1.75 26.43 -12.02
C ARG A 46 1.64 27.85 -11.46
N GLY A 47 1.62 28.01 -10.13
CA GLY A 47 1.55 29.28 -9.41
C GLY A 47 2.89 29.79 -8.86
N ALA A 48 4.01 29.28 -9.38
CA ALA A 48 5.37 29.40 -8.84
C ALA A 48 5.99 30.82 -8.75
N GLU A 49 5.23 31.91 -8.93
CA GLU A 49 5.77 33.26 -8.72
C GLU A 49 5.72 33.74 -7.26
N GLY A 50 5.20 32.93 -6.31
CA GLY A 50 5.15 33.35 -4.91
C GLY A 50 4.91 32.26 -3.87
N LEU A 51 5.09 30.99 -4.22
CA LEU A 51 4.88 29.90 -3.27
C LEU A 51 6.19 29.49 -2.59
N ASP A 52 6.17 29.41 -1.27
CA ASP A 52 7.31 29.00 -0.44
C ASP A 52 7.77 27.58 -0.85
N PRO A 53 9.00 27.39 -1.37
CA PRO A 53 9.56 26.09 -1.77
C PRO A 53 9.43 25.04 -0.66
N THR A 54 9.38 25.49 0.59
CA THR A 54 9.19 24.67 1.77
C THR A 54 7.84 23.93 1.76
N LEU A 55 6.73 24.61 1.43
CA LEU A 55 5.39 24.02 1.39
C LEU A 55 5.27 22.94 0.30
N PHE A 56 5.90 23.19 -0.84
CA PHE A 56 5.96 22.23 -1.93
C PHE A 56 6.72 20.95 -1.52
N ALA A 57 7.90 21.11 -0.90
CA ALA A 57 8.69 20.00 -0.39
C ALA A 57 7.94 19.18 0.67
N TRP A 58 7.22 19.83 1.59
CA TRP A 58 6.37 19.17 2.59
C TRP A 58 5.22 18.37 1.95
N CYS A 59 4.59 18.92 0.92
CA CYS A 59 3.50 18.24 0.22
C CYS A 59 4.00 16.99 -0.53
N ALA A 60 5.13 17.11 -1.25
CA ALA A 60 5.76 15.98 -1.92
C ALA A 60 6.21 14.89 -0.93
N PHE A 61 6.79 15.28 0.20
CA PHE A 61 7.20 14.35 1.26
C PHE A 61 6.02 13.62 1.88
N ALA A 62 4.92 14.33 2.18
CA ALA A 62 3.71 13.72 2.71
C ALA A 62 3.14 12.67 1.74
N LEU A 63 3.12 12.95 0.45
CA LEU A 63 2.66 12.01 -0.58
C LEU A 63 3.58 10.80 -0.75
N ALA A 64 4.90 11.00 -0.62
CA ALA A 64 5.85 9.90 -0.57
C ALA A 64 5.62 8.99 0.65
N LEU A 65 5.37 9.56 1.83
CA LEU A 65 5.01 8.79 3.03
C LEU A 65 3.71 8.00 2.85
N VAL A 66 2.68 8.60 2.23
CA VAL A 66 1.43 7.92 1.89
C VAL A 66 1.71 6.70 0.99
N CYS A 67 2.62 6.81 0.02
CA CYS A 67 3.02 5.67 -0.82
C CYS A 67 3.71 4.55 -0.02
N VAL A 68 4.56 4.90 0.95
CA VAL A 68 5.20 3.92 1.85
C VAL A 68 4.15 3.21 2.70
N ILE A 69 3.22 3.96 3.31
CA ILE A 69 2.12 3.41 4.11
C ILE A 69 1.22 2.50 3.28
N TRP A 70 0.94 2.86 2.03
CA TRP A 70 0.19 2.02 1.12
C TRP A 70 0.91 0.69 0.85
N ARG A 71 2.23 0.74 0.60
CA ARG A 71 3.05 -0.46 0.39
C ARG A 71 3.07 -1.38 1.61
N THR A 72 3.26 -0.83 2.82
CA THR A 72 3.28 -1.62 4.05
C THR A 72 1.90 -2.22 4.35
N SER A 73 0.83 -1.44 4.17
CA SER A 73 -0.55 -1.93 4.33
C SER A 73 -0.84 -3.08 3.37
N ASN A 74 -0.48 -2.95 2.10
CA ASN A 74 -0.68 -4.01 1.11
C ASN A 74 0.09 -5.29 1.45
N SER A 75 1.32 -5.15 1.95
CA SER A 75 2.14 -6.28 2.43
C SER A 75 1.48 -6.97 3.62
N TYR A 76 1.02 -6.20 4.60
CA TYR A 76 0.32 -6.71 5.78
C TYR A 76 -0.90 -7.54 5.40
N TYR A 77 -1.78 -7.00 4.55
CA TYR A 77 -2.97 -7.74 4.08
C TYR A 77 -2.60 -9.00 3.28
N THR A 78 -1.49 -9.00 2.54
CA THR A 78 -1.05 -10.18 1.80
C THR A 78 -0.66 -11.33 2.76
N VAL A 79 0.09 -11.01 3.81
CA VAL A 79 0.50 -12.00 4.83
C VAL A 79 -0.71 -12.48 5.64
N LEU A 80 -1.57 -11.56 6.08
CA LEU A 80 -2.79 -11.88 6.82
C LEU A 80 -3.71 -12.82 6.01
N LEU A 81 -3.92 -12.49 4.74
CA LEU A 81 -4.80 -13.28 3.87
C LEU A 81 -4.20 -14.66 3.59
N ALA A 82 -2.88 -14.76 3.41
CA ALA A 82 -2.20 -16.05 3.26
C ALA A 82 -2.37 -16.94 4.50
N ALA A 83 -2.26 -16.37 5.71
CA ALA A 83 -2.48 -17.10 6.95
C ALA A 83 -3.93 -17.60 7.07
N LYS A 84 -4.92 -16.74 6.77
CA LYS A 84 -6.34 -17.12 6.77
C LYS A 84 -6.65 -18.23 5.76
N TYR A 85 -6.10 -18.14 4.55
CA TYR A 85 -6.26 -19.18 3.52
C TYR A 85 -5.69 -20.52 3.94
N ARG A 86 -4.54 -20.55 4.64
CA ARG A 86 -3.96 -21.78 5.16
C ARG A 86 -4.93 -22.50 6.11
N ILE A 87 -5.48 -21.76 7.09
CA ILE A 87 -6.47 -22.30 8.03
C ILE A 87 -7.70 -22.82 7.29
N LEU A 88 -8.16 -22.08 6.28
CA LEU A 88 -9.31 -22.46 5.48
C LEU A 88 -9.08 -23.77 4.73
N TYR A 89 -7.91 -23.97 4.12
CA TYR A 89 -7.54 -25.22 3.44
C TYR A 89 -7.43 -26.40 4.41
N ASP A 90 -6.94 -26.17 5.63
CA ASP A 90 -6.87 -27.22 6.66
C ASP A 90 -8.27 -27.68 7.10
N ILE A 91 -9.24 -26.76 7.16
CA ILE A 91 -10.64 -27.07 7.45
C ILE A 91 -11.32 -27.73 6.24
N GLU A 92 -11.05 -27.24 5.03
CA GLU A 92 -11.57 -27.80 3.78
C GLU A 92 -11.17 -29.28 3.62
N ALA A 93 -9.91 -29.61 3.92
CA ALA A 93 -9.41 -30.97 3.90
C ALA A 93 -10.12 -31.89 4.92
N LYS A 94 -10.46 -31.37 6.11
CA LYS A 94 -11.23 -32.12 7.13
C LYS A 94 -12.67 -32.39 6.71
N LEU A 95 -13.25 -31.51 5.90
CA LEU A 95 -14.58 -31.68 5.31
C LEU A 95 -14.58 -32.65 4.10
N GLY A 96 -13.41 -33.10 3.64
CA GLY A 96 -13.27 -33.92 2.43
C GLY A 96 -13.55 -33.14 1.14
N LEU A 97 -13.49 -31.81 1.20
CA LEU A 97 -13.67 -30.91 0.06
C LEU A 97 -12.30 -30.36 -0.37
N THR A 98 -12.19 -29.96 -1.63
CA THR A 98 -10.94 -29.36 -2.17
C THR A 98 -11.22 -28.27 -3.21
N ALA A 99 -12.42 -27.68 -3.20
CA ALA A 99 -12.87 -26.74 -4.22
C ALA A 99 -11.99 -25.47 -4.26
N LEU A 100 -11.75 -24.84 -3.10
CA LEU A 100 -10.94 -23.62 -2.99
C LEU A 100 -9.46 -23.89 -3.26
N LYS A 101 -8.94 -25.03 -2.76
CA LYS A 101 -7.55 -25.40 -3.02
C LYS A 101 -7.31 -25.68 -4.51
N ALA A 102 -8.20 -26.45 -5.14
CA ALA A 102 -8.12 -26.75 -6.57
C ALA A 102 -8.27 -25.48 -7.44
N GLU A 103 -9.17 -24.57 -7.07
CA GLU A 103 -9.31 -23.27 -7.73
C GLU A 103 -8.01 -22.47 -7.64
N TYR A 104 -7.42 -22.40 -6.44
CA TYR A 104 -6.17 -21.68 -6.22
C TYR A 104 -5.02 -22.25 -7.05
N ASP A 105 -4.85 -23.57 -7.05
CA ASP A 105 -3.79 -24.25 -7.81
C ASP A 105 -3.96 -24.06 -9.33
N ALA A 106 -5.20 -24.10 -9.82
CA ALA A 106 -5.52 -23.83 -11.22
C ALA A 106 -5.18 -22.39 -11.64
N ILE A 107 -5.42 -21.41 -10.75
CA ILE A 107 -5.07 -20.00 -11.00
C ILE A 107 -3.56 -19.77 -10.89
N GLN A 108 -2.90 -20.38 -9.89
CA GLN A 108 -1.48 -20.15 -9.62
C GLN A 108 -0.60 -20.65 -10.77
N THR A 109 -0.95 -21.82 -11.34
CA THR A 109 -0.25 -22.43 -12.48
C THR A 109 -0.24 -21.51 -13.70
N LYS A 110 -1.32 -20.74 -13.92
CA LYS A 110 -1.43 -19.81 -15.06
C LYS A 110 -0.81 -18.43 -14.81
N ARG A 111 -0.57 -18.03 -13.55
CA ARG A 111 -0.14 -16.65 -13.19
C ARG A 111 1.34 -16.50 -12.80
N SER A 112 2.18 -17.52 -12.99
CA SER A 112 3.60 -17.47 -12.61
C SER A 112 4.35 -16.24 -13.16
N ALA A 113 4.13 -15.86 -14.42
CA ALA A 113 4.74 -14.67 -15.03
C ALA A 113 4.20 -13.33 -14.45
N MET A 114 2.95 -13.31 -14.01
CA MET A 114 2.27 -12.10 -13.52
C MET A 114 2.44 -11.87 -12.01
N LYS A 115 3.08 -12.81 -11.29
CA LYS A 115 3.49 -12.63 -9.88
C LYS A 115 4.46 -11.45 -9.71
N TRP A 116 5.34 -11.25 -10.69
CA TRP A 116 6.33 -10.16 -10.70
C TRP A 116 5.71 -8.79 -11.05
N PHE A 117 4.77 -8.76 -12.00
CA PHE A 117 3.93 -7.60 -12.33
C PHE A 117 2.59 -7.63 -11.58
N THR A 118 2.62 -7.84 -10.26
CA THR A 118 1.43 -7.51 -9.48
C THR A 118 1.27 -6.00 -9.52
N LEU A 119 0.30 -5.53 -10.31
CA LEU A 119 -0.04 -4.12 -10.54
C LEU A 119 -0.16 -3.33 -9.21
N GLU A 120 -0.58 -4.01 -8.14
CA GLU A 120 -0.64 -3.52 -6.76
C GLU A 120 0.73 -3.20 -6.11
N ARG A 121 1.82 -3.85 -6.55
CA ARG A 121 3.19 -3.61 -6.07
C ARG A 121 3.92 -2.57 -6.93
N ALA A 122 3.55 -2.48 -8.21
CA ALA A 122 4.12 -1.53 -9.17
C ALA A 122 3.53 -0.11 -8.99
N MET A 123 2.23 0.02 -8.71
CA MET A 123 1.56 1.34 -8.62
C MET A 123 2.15 2.29 -7.56
N PRO A 124 2.38 1.87 -6.29
CA PRO A 124 2.99 2.75 -5.30
C PRO A 124 4.41 3.18 -5.70
N LEU A 125 5.15 2.31 -6.40
CA LEU A 125 6.50 2.59 -6.86
C LEU A 125 6.50 3.60 -8.02
N LEU A 126 5.52 3.51 -8.92
CA LEU A 126 5.33 4.49 -9.99
C LEU A 126 5.03 5.89 -9.45
N PHE A 127 4.22 6.01 -8.39
CA PHE A 127 3.99 7.30 -7.74
C PHE A 127 5.25 7.83 -7.04
N ILE A 128 6.00 6.98 -6.33
CA ILE A 128 7.28 7.39 -5.71
C ILE A 128 8.26 7.89 -6.78
N VAL A 129 8.41 7.17 -7.89
CA VAL A 129 9.27 7.58 -9.01
C VAL A 129 8.75 8.87 -9.64
N GLY A 130 7.43 9.01 -9.79
CA GLY A 130 6.79 10.23 -10.28
C GLY A 130 7.09 11.45 -9.40
N TYR A 131 6.95 11.33 -8.08
CA TYR A 131 7.29 12.40 -7.15
C TYR A 131 8.80 12.69 -7.13
N ALA A 132 9.64 11.66 -7.23
CA ALA A 132 11.09 11.83 -7.31
C ALA A 132 11.52 12.58 -8.57
N VAL A 133 10.92 12.27 -9.72
CA VAL A 133 11.15 12.99 -10.99
C VAL A 133 10.62 14.41 -10.91
N PHE A 134 9.42 14.61 -10.36
CA PHE A 134 8.82 15.94 -10.22
C PHE A 134 9.64 16.83 -9.29
N PHE A 135 10.13 16.28 -8.18
CA PHE A 135 11.06 16.96 -7.28
C PHE A 135 12.40 17.24 -7.96
N ALA A 136 12.97 16.29 -8.71
CA ALA A 136 14.23 16.50 -9.43
C ALA A 136 14.14 17.57 -10.52
N VAL A 137 12.99 17.68 -11.18
CA VAL A 137 12.73 18.70 -12.20
C VAL A 137 12.53 20.09 -11.57
N GLU A 138 11.81 20.18 -10.45
CA GLU A 138 11.56 21.45 -9.76
C GLU A 138 12.78 21.94 -8.96
N ALA A 139 13.55 21.02 -8.35
CA ALA A 139 14.58 21.36 -7.38
C ALA A 139 15.94 21.78 -7.97
N GLY A 140 16.12 21.73 -9.30
CA GLY A 140 17.29 22.30 -10.00
C GLY A 140 18.59 22.35 -9.18
N GLY A 141 19.10 21.20 -8.73
CA GLY A 141 20.40 21.05 -8.05
C GLY A 141 20.57 21.60 -6.62
N ASP A 142 20.04 22.78 -6.27
CA ASP A 142 20.52 23.55 -5.10
C ASP A 142 19.70 23.40 -3.81
N HIS A 143 18.52 22.76 -3.83
CA HIS A 143 17.63 22.68 -2.64
C HIS A 143 17.59 21.32 -1.92
N ILE A 144 18.47 20.38 -2.29
CA ILE A 144 18.49 19.01 -1.73
C ILE A 144 18.98 19.01 -0.27
N ASP A 145 19.97 19.83 0.06
CA ASP A 145 20.55 19.89 1.40
C ASP A 145 19.59 20.50 2.43
N PHE A 146 18.79 21.49 2.03
CA PHE A 146 17.77 22.09 2.89
C PHE A 146 16.66 21.09 3.21
N PHE A 147 16.22 20.30 2.22
CA PHE A 147 15.25 19.23 2.42
C PHE A 147 15.77 18.15 3.38
N TRP A 148 16.99 17.65 3.15
CA TRP A 148 17.57 16.60 3.98
C TRP A 148 17.72 17.02 5.45
N THR A 149 18.12 18.27 5.69
CA THR A 149 18.27 18.83 7.03
C THR A 149 16.93 18.93 7.77
N ASN A 150 15.86 19.38 7.09
CA ASN A 150 14.54 19.50 7.69
C ASN A 150 13.88 18.13 7.95
N VAL A 151 14.09 17.16 7.05
CA VAL A 151 13.62 15.78 7.25
C VAL A 151 14.31 15.15 8.47
N GLN A 152 15.63 15.32 8.61
CA GLN A 152 16.37 14.84 9.78
C GLN A 152 15.87 15.48 11.08
N ALA A 153 15.62 16.79 11.08
CA ALA A 153 15.12 17.51 12.25
C ALA A 153 13.73 17.02 12.69
N PHE A 154 12.83 16.77 11.73
CA PHE A 154 11.49 16.24 12.01
C PHE A 154 11.53 14.82 12.59
N PHE A 155 12.31 13.91 11.98
CA PHE A 155 12.45 12.55 12.51
C PHE A 155 13.14 12.53 13.87
N GLY A 156 14.12 13.41 14.11
CA GLY A 156 14.71 13.62 15.43
C GLY A 156 13.66 14.00 16.47
N GLY A 157 12.83 15.00 16.17
CA GLY A 157 11.75 15.43 17.07
C GLY A 157 10.63 14.38 17.25
N LEU A 158 10.35 13.58 16.23
CA LEU A 158 9.39 12.48 16.31
C LEU A 158 9.92 11.35 17.21
N LEU A 159 11.19 10.97 17.07
CA LEU A 159 11.85 9.95 17.88
C LEU A 159 11.94 10.37 19.36
N GLU A 160 12.23 11.65 19.62
CA GLU A 160 12.21 12.18 20.99
C GLU A 160 10.81 12.16 21.61
N ARG A 161 9.76 12.40 20.83
CA ARG A 161 8.36 12.31 21.32
C ARG A 161 7.87 10.89 21.51
N VAL A 162 8.41 9.92 20.77
CA VAL A 162 8.04 8.51 20.86
C VAL A 162 8.86 7.78 21.94
N GLY A 163 9.82 8.45 22.59
CA GLY A 163 10.52 7.92 23.76
C GLY A 163 11.46 6.75 23.47
N ALA A 164 11.96 6.65 22.25
CA ALA A 164 13.01 5.69 21.90
C ALA A 164 14.38 6.38 21.98
N ARG A 165 14.94 6.44 23.19
CA ARG A 165 16.38 6.61 23.42
C ARG A 165 16.99 5.26 23.77
#